data_AF-A0A2V1DE79-F1
#
_entry.id   AF-A0A2V1DE79-F1
#
_cell.length_a   1.000
_cell.length_b   1.000
_cell.length_c   1.000
_cell.angle_alpha   90.00
_cell.angle_beta   90.00
_cell.angle_gamma   90.00
#
_symmetry.space_group_name_H-M   'P 1'
#
loop_
_entity.id
_entity.type
_entity.pdbx_description
1 polymer ?
#
loop_
_entity_poly.entity_id
_entity_poly.type
_entity_poly.pdbx_seq_one_letter_code
_entity_poly.pdbx_strand_id
1 'polypeptide(L)'
;MDYYDEIPEPFDDEQTPGYTDEKLAEIQATYYRGLARVHLSSLDFSHSLAQEKHREISKKNVERLRKIFLKNGCLRLQEENFINAAVDAESLGDAIGEAKTTQANLLQLRAGSDLPLLPFTNLHCLSGAHRIEAAKEFLDDNDQWWVVRLFSNEAPQPVLSRVIELYSNEQKPSDGDIFRKIRLYHRAGDTASENLWWSYLDHSKPKDLRQLLNKKKIMASEFDRLIDMPGLWAGVRLGALHRLLALKCDEEMVRYLKYIKHIWDRILGNTELDGSVVNKLTVEKLELLCPKYSQLDRKTISQLMKDNVLFPSVRDAEVRRMLFANICSLPTLIPSLRTFFETLKYLEPICEIMKQLLGKKTKDTIRKSLFGSFRLPERMIVQVMENNYMELKVLPSKKEAAKLAYIQLWAFCARHFNTLTSCTPRKESDRKKPSIQGPNPVLRQRLAKFAYDLGFRNSALEQLMEDDSIQQLTRAYLEKANPPCAAITDENIQAVINTSYVEQTTEESETFDEELDVYRRCGRPYERDLADDRHHLFCTKIFTASSAERVNLLFVRQDLFKILFGRFQLSQE
;
A
#
# COMPACT_ATOMS: atom_id res chain seq x y z
N MET A 1 2.30 48.62 48.13
CA MET A 1 1.94 48.36 46.72
C MET A 1 3.25 48.29 45.95
N ASP A 2 4.07 47.26 46.09
CA ASP A 2 3.81 45.79 46.03
C ASP A 2 2.99 45.47 44.78
N TYR A 3 3.42 44.66 43.81
CA TYR A 3 4.13 43.39 43.92
C TYR A 3 5.03 43.13 42.68
N TYR A 4 6.12 42.40 42.88
CA TYR A 4 6.88 41.66 41.84
C TYR A 4 6.04 40.51 41.28
N ASP A 5 6.18 40.19 39.99
CA ASP A 5 5.91 38.88 39.37
C ASP A 5 6.79 38.82 38.11
N GLU A 6 8.00 38.25 38.15
CA GLU A 6 8.33 36.82 38.06
C GLU A 6 7.79 36.10 36.82
N ILE A 7 8.77 35.61 36.05
CA ILE A 7 8.66 34.82 34.83
C ILE A 7 7.98 33.50 35.18
N PRO A 8 6.91 33.07 34.49
CA PRO A 8 6.35 31.75 34.70
C PRO A 8 7.36 30.68 34.25
N GLU A 9 7.76 29.86 35.22
CA GLU A 9 8.44 28.58 35.06
C GLU A 9 7.74 27.65 34.06
N PRO A 10 8.45 26.66 33.49
CA PRO A 10 7.84 25.70 32.58
C PRO A 10 6.77 24.89 33.33
N PHE A 11 5.60 24.77 32.71
CA PHE A 11 4.52 23.87 33.15
C PHE A 11 5.08 22.45 33.31
N ASP A 12 5.28 22.06 34.56
CA ASP A 12 5.32 20.68 35.02
C ASP A 12 3.86 20.23 35.15
N ASP A 13 3.27 19.76 34.04
CA ASP A 13 2.01 19.02 34.07
C ASP A 13 2.30 17.53 33.86
N GLU A 14 2.49 16.87 35.00
CA GLU A 14 1.95 15.56 35.36
C GLU A 14 1.72 14.56 34.21
N GLN A 15 2.70 13.66 34.08
CA GLN A 15 2.52 12.22 33.96
C GLN A 15 1.10 11.74 33.56
N THR A 16 0.81 11.68 32.25
CA THR A 16 -0.02 10.57 31.78
C THR A 16 0.85 9.32 31.91
N PRO A 17 0.53 8.35 32.79
CA PRO A 17 1.36 7.17 32.95
C PRO A 17 1.26 6.38 31.66
N GLY A 18 2.31 6.42 30.85
CA GLY A 18 2.52 5.45 29.79
C GLY A 18 2.72 4.09 30.46
N TYR A 19 1.64 3.31 30.60
CA TYR A 19 1.74 1.95 31.10
C TYR A 19 2.63 1.14 30.14
N THR A 20 3.68 0.51 30.67
CA THR A 20 4.51 -0.45 29.93
C THR A 20 3.74 -1.75 29.72
N ASP A 21 4.11 -2.55 28.71
CA ASP A 21 3.47 -3.85 28.43
C ASP A 21 3.50 -4.78 29.65
N GLU A 22 4.58 -4.73 30.44
CA GLU A 22 4.73 -5.50 31.69
C GLU A 22 3.74 -5.05 32.77
N LYS A 23 3.60 -3.73 32.98
CA LYS A 23 2.62 -3.18 33.94
C LYS A 23 1.19 -3.52 33.51
N LEU A 24 0.90 -3.53 32.22
CA LEU A 24 -0.42 -3.88 31.69
C LEU A 24 -0.75 -5.35 31.89
N ALA A 25 0.21 -6.26 31.70
CA ALA A 25 0.04 -7.68 31.98
C ALA A 25 -0.17 -7.94 33.48
N GLU A 26 0.59 -7.26 34.34
CA GLU A 26 0.43 -7.31 35.80
C GLU A 26 -0.94 -6.80 36.25
N ILE A 27 -1.39 -5.67 35.68
CA ILE A 27 -2.71 -5.09 35.98
C ILE A 27 -3.83 -6.02 35.48
N GLN A 28 -3.75 -6.57 34.27
CA GLN A 28 -4.74 -7.53 33.78
C GLN A 28 -4.80 -8.79 34.65
N ALA A 29 -3.66 -9.33 35.06
CA ALA A 29 -3.59 -10.47 35.97
C ALA A 29 -4.19 -10.15 37.36
N THR A 30 -4.03 -8.91 37.83
CA THR A 30 -4.53 -8.45 39.14
C THR A 30 -6.06 -8.34 39.18
N TYR A 31 -6.68 -7.85 38.10
CA TYR A 31 -8.13 -7.58 38.05
C TYR A 31 -8.95 -8.67 37.35
N TYR A 32 -8.29 -9.63 36.71
CA TYR A 32 -8.97 -10.78 36.12
C TYR A 32 -9.62 -11.64 37.20
N ARG A 33 -10.83 -12.11 36.95
CA ARG A 33 -11.68 -12.89 37.87
C ARG A 33 -12.10 -14.24 37.29
N GLY A 34 -11.67 -14.58 36.08
CA GLY A 34 -11.85 -15.90 35.50
C GLY A 34 -12.73 -15.93 34.25
N LEU A 35 -12.98 -17.16 33.76
CA LEU A 35 -13.81 -17.45 32.59
C LEU A 35 -15.09 -18.19 33.01
N ALA A 36 -16.21 -17.80 32.43
CA ALA A 36 -17.50 -18.45 32.67
C ALA A 36 -18.40 -18.44 31.43
N ARG A 37 -19.37 -19.36 31.39
CA ARG A 37 -20.53 -19.24 30.49
C ARG A 37 -21.57 -18.37 31.18
N VAL A 38 -22.20 -17.48 30.42
CA VAL A 38 -23.28 -16.61 30.90
C VAL A 38 -24.40 -16.61 29.88
N HIS A 39 -25.64 -16.62 30.36
CA HIS A 39 -26.82 -16.58 29.50
C HIS A 39 -26.94 -15.23 28.78
N LEU A 40 -27.37 -15.23 27.51
CA LEU A 40 -27.41 -14.00 26.70
C LEU A 40 -28.38 -12.94 27.25
N SER A 41 -29.42 -13.36 27.97
CA SER A 41 -30.39 -12.47 28.60
C SER A 41 -29.81 -11.70 29.79
N SER A 42 -28.74 -12.23 30.40
CA SER A 42 -28.07 -11.64 31.56
C SER A 42 -27.02 -10.60 31.16
N LEU A 43 -26.73 -10.45 29.87
CA LEU A 43 -25.68 -9.57 29.35
C LEU A 43 -26.25 -8.18 29.02
N ASP A 44 -25.74 -7.16 29.70
CA ASP A 44 -26.13 -5.77 29.50
C ASP A 44 -24.97 -4.94 28.95
N PHE A 45 -25.25 -4.15 27.92
CA PHE A 45 -24.27 -3.30 27.22
C PHE A 45 -24.44 -1.81 27.56
N SER A 46 -25.19 -1.49 28.61
CA SER A 46 -25.49 -0.11 29.02
C SER A 46 -24.38 0.59 29.82
N HIS A 47 -23.24 -0.07 30.04
CA HIS A 47 -22.13 0.50 30.83
C HIS A 47 -21.66 1.85 30.27
N SER A 48 -21.52 2.87 31.12
CA SER A 48 -21.23 4.26 30.73
C SER A 48 -19.95 4.41 29.88
N LEU A 49 -18.88 3.67 30.19
CA LEU A 49 -17.67 3.62 29.35
C LEU A 49 -17.84 2.91 28.01
N ALA A 50 -18.76 1.96 27.95
CA ALA A 50 -19.09 1.28 26.71
C ALA A 50 -19.89 2.24 25.81
N GLN A 51 -20.79 3.03 26.36
CA GLN A 51 -21.60 4.00 25.60
C GLN A 51 -20.79 5.18 25.04
N GLU A 52 -19.75 5.65 25.74
CA GLU A 52 -18.90 6.76 25.25
C GLU A 52 -17.94 6.35 24.13
N LYS A 53 -17.56 5.06 24.04
CA LYS A 53 -16.53 4.56 23.11
C LYS A 53 -17.03 3.58 22.04
N HIS A 54 -18.17 2.90 22.24
CA HIS A 54 -18.75 2.00 21.23
C HIS A 54 -19.62 2.77 20.24
N ARG A 55 -19.63 2.30 18.98
CA ARG A 55 -20.61 2.74 17.98
C ARG A 55 -21.97 2.13 18.28
N GLU A 56 -23.05 2.86 18.00
CA GLU A 56 -24.41 2.33 18.02
C GLU A 56 -24.51 0.98 17.29
N ILE A 57 -25.44 0.13 17.73
CA ILE A 57 -25.65 -1.20 17.14
C ILE A 57 -25.99 -1.06 15.65
N SER A 58 -25.07 -1.52 14.79
CA SER A 58 -25.21 -1.43 13.34
C SER A 58 -25.82 -2.70 12.80
N LYS A 59 -27.04 -2.62 12.28
CA LYS A 59 -27.75 -3.74 11.64
C LYS A 59 -26.89 -4.44 10.58
N LYS A 60 -26.11 -3.67 9.80
CA LYS A 60 -25.21 -4.21 8.77
C LYS A 60 -24.07 -5.08 9.35
N ASN A 61 -23.55 -4.75 10.53
CA ASN A 61 -22.50 -5.54 11.17
C ASN A 61 -23.09 -6.81 11.83
N VAL A 62 -24.28 -6.71 12.43
CA VAL A 62 -25.04 -7.85 12.96
C VAL A 62 -25.33 -8.87 11.85
N GLU A 63 -25.85 -8.43 10.70
CA GLU A 63 -26.11 -9.29 9.54
C GLU A 63 -24.85 -9.95 8.98
N ARG A 64 -23.71 -9.24 9.02
CA ARG A 64 -22.42 -9.80 8.61
C ARG A 64 -21.98 -10.91 9.57
N LEU A 65 -22.07 -10.70 10.88
CA LEU A 65 -21.71 -11.70 11.90
C LEU A 65 -22.64 -12.92 11.81
N ARG A 66 -23.95 -12.70 11.62
CA ARG A 66 -24.91 -13.78 11.38
C ARG A 66 -24.56 -14.61 10.14
N LYS A 67 -24.12 -13.98 9.04
CA LYS A 67 -23.62 -14.70 7.85
C LYS A 67 -22.35 -15.51 8.12
N ILE A 68 -21.50 -15.07 9.05
CA ILE A 68 -20.32 -15.83 9.50
C ILE A 68 -20.78 -17.04 10.33
N PHE A 69 -21.72 -16.85 11.26
CA PHE A 69 -22.28 -17.93 12.08
C PHE A 69 -22.95 -19.01 11.22
N LEU A 70 -23.72 -18.61 10.20
CA LEU A 70 -24.34 -19.54 9.25
C LEU A 70 -23.33 -20.38 8.46
N LYS A 71 -22.13 -19.85 8.18
CA LYS A 71 -21.12 -20.55 7.37
C LYS A 71 -20.15 -21.39 8.20
N ASN A 72 -19.73 -20.88 9.35
CA ASN A 72 -18.61 -21.42 10.12
C ASN A 72 -19.02 -21.88 11.53
N GLY A 73 -20.28 -21.67 11.93
CA GLY A 73 -20.73 -21.79 13.32
C GLY A 73 -20.36 -20.57 14.18
N CYS A 74 -20.96 -20.46 15.37
CA CYS A 74 -20.63 -19.38 16.31
C CYS A 74 -19.27 -19.54 16.99
N LEU A 75 -18.74 -20.78 17.06
CA LEU A 75 -17.44 -21.10 17.65
C LEU A 75 -17.21 -20.45 19.04
N ARG A 76 -18.24 -20.47 19.89
CA ARG A 76 -18.32 -19.78 21.20
C ARG A 76 -17.21 -20.13 22.19
N LEU A 77 -16.57 -21.29 22.01
CA LEU A 77 -15.50 -21.79 22.87
C LEU A 77 -14.08 -21.34 22.43
N GLN A 78 -13.97 -20.63 21.30
CA GLN A 78 -12.71 -20.09 20.79
C GLN A 78 -12.41 -18.73 21.42
N GLU A 79 -11.17 -18.46 21.82
CA GLU A 79 -10.78 -17.28 22.60
C GLU A 79 -11.06 -15.95 21.89
N GLU A 80 -11.00 -15.96 20.56
CA GLU A 80 -11.30 -14.82 19.70
C GLU A 80 -12.78 -14.43 19.77
N ASN A 81 -13.62 -15.37 20.19
CA ASN A 81 -15.06 -15.19 20.30
C ASN A 81 -15.53 -14.71 21.67
N PHE A 82 -14.70 -14.81 22.72
CA PHE A 82 -15.05 -14.43 24.09
C PHE A 82 -15.30 -12.93 24.21
N ILE A 83 -16.24 -12.56 25.07
CA ILE A 83 -16.52 -11.15 25.42
C ILE A 83 -15.97 -10.82 26.80
N ASN A 84 -15.80 -9.54 27.09
CA ASN A 84 -15.33 -9.06 28.40
C ASN A 84 -16.48 -8.39 29.15
N ALA A 85 -16.55 -8.60 30.47
CA ALA A 85 -17.50 -7.95 31.35
C ALA A 85 -16.86 -7.51 32.68
N ALA A 86 -17.43 -6.46 33.28
CA ALA A 86 -17.09 -6.02 34.63
C ALA A 86 -18.10 -6.60 35.63
N VAL A 87 -17.61 -7.08 36.77
CA VAL A 87 -18.42 -7.67 37.84
C VAL A 87 -17.94 -7.19 39.21
N ASP A 88 -18.88 -6.91 40.11
CA ASP A 88 -18.60 -6.62 41.51
C ASP A 88 -18.40 -7.90 42.33
N ALA A 89 -17.78 -7.77 43.51
CA ALA A 89 -17.41 -8.91 44.34
C ALA A 89 -18.62 -9.66 44.93
N GLU A 90 -19.72 -8.96 45.19
CA GLU A 90 -20.95 -9.52 45.77
C GLU A 90 -21.68 -10.38 44.73
N SER A 91 -21.98 -9.82 43.55
CA SER A 91 -22.61 -10.52 42.43
C SER A 91 -21.80 -11.73 41.96
N LEU A 92 -20.46 -11.62 41.96
CA LEU A 92 -19.59 -12.73 41.62
C LEU A 92 -19.66 -13.83 42.70
N GLY A 93 -19.68 -13.46 43.97
CA GLY A 93 -19.81 -14.38 45.09
C GLY A 93 -21.11 -15.18 45.04
N ASP A 94 -22.23 -14.50 44.80
CA ASP A 94 -23.56 -15.12 44.70
C ASP A 94 -23.62 -16.11 43.52
N ALA A 95 -23.17 -15.68 42.33
CA ALA A 95 -23.17 -16.52 41.13
C ALA A 95 -22.28 -17.77 41.30
N ILE A 96 -21.15 -17.64 42.00
CA ILE A 96 -20.25 -18.76 42.30
C ILE A 96 -20.87 -19.74 43.29
N GLY A 97 -21.53 -19.21 44.33
CA GLY A 97 -22.23 -20.00 45.33
C GLY A 97 -23.37 -20.83 44.72
N GLU A 98 -24.15 -20.21 43.85
CA GLU A 98 -25.25 -20.88 43.15
C GLU A 98 -24.76 -21.92 42.14
N ALA A 99 -23.71 -21.59 41.38
CA ALA A 99 -23.08 -22.52 40.43
C ALA A 99 -22.23 -23.61 41.10
N LYS A 100 -22.12 -23.62 42.43
CA LYS A 100 -21.33 -24.57 43.23
C LYS A 100 -19.88 -24.68 42.75
N THR A 101 -19.28 -23.57 42.36
CA THR A 101 -17.87 -23.50 41.91
C THR A 101 -17.04 -22.69 42.91
N THR A 102 -15.78 -22.42 42.58
CA THR A 102 -14.92 -21.54 43.38
C THR A 102 -14.23 -20.52 42.48
N GLN A 103 -13.94 -19.35 43.05
CA GLN A 103 -13.19 -18.29 42.37
C GLN A 103 -11.82 -18.79 41.87
N ALA A 104 -11.14 -19.62 42.66
CA ALA A 104 -9.85 -20.20 42.29
C ALA A 104 -9.96 -21.10 41.05
N ASN A 105 -11.06 -21.86 40.92
CA ASN A 105 -11.32 -22.70 39.76
C ASN A 105 -11.51 -21.82 38.50
N LEU A 106 -12.32 -20.76 38.58
CA LEU A 106 -12.58 -19.86 37.44
C LEU A 106 -11.31 -19.22 36.86
N LEU A 107 -10.32 -18.90 37.71
CA LEU A 107 -9.04 -18.32 37.29
C LEU A 107 -8.12 -19.33 36.58
N GLN A 108 -8.27 -20.62 36.88
CA GLN A 108 -7.47 -21.70 36.29
C GLN A 108 -8.03 -22.18 34.95
N LEU A 109 -9.30 -21.92 34.67
CA LEU A 109 -9.94 -22.28 33.40
C LEU A 109 -9.23 -21.65 32.20
N ARG A 110 -9.22 -22.37 31.09
CA ARG A 110 -8.66 -21.98 29.80
C ARG A 110 -9.71 -22.19 28.70
N ALA A 111 -9.46 -21.66 27.50
CA ALA A 111 -10.35 -21.95 26.39
C ALA A 111 -10.38 -23.43 26.04
N GLY A 112 -11.56 -23.91 25.67
CA GLY A 112 -11.82 -25.34 25.43
C GLY A 112 -12.02 -26.17 26.70
N SER A 113 -11.82 -25.64 27.90
CA SER A 113 -12.22 -26.29 29.16
C SER A 113 -13.75 -26.33 29.30
N ASP A 114 -14.27 -27.23 30.13
CA ASP A 114 -15.69 -27.20 30.47
C ASP A 114 -15.96 -26.05 31.45
N LEU A 115 -16.57 -24.99 30.92
CA LEU A 115 -16.78 -23.74 31.64
C LEU A 115 -18.13 -23.79 32.39
N PRO A 116 -18.16 -23.43 33.68
CA PRO A 116 -19.40 -23.39 34.45
C PRO A 116 -20.33 -22.28 33.92
N LEU A 117 -21.64 -22.55 33.94
CA LEU A 117 -22.66 -21.54 33.68
C LEU A 117 -22.91 -20.76 34.97
N LEU A 118 -22.59 -19.47 34.98
CA LEU A 118 -22.82 -18.59 36.12
C LEU A 118 -24.14 -17.84 35.94
N PRO A 119 -25.09 -17.97 36.89
CA PRO A 119 -26.37 -17.29 36.84
C PRO A 119 -26.20 -15.83 37.28
N PHE A 120 -25.99 -14.93 36.33
CA PHE A 120 -26.00 -13.50 36.60
C PHE A 120 -27.39 -12.92 36.32
N THR A 121 -27.85 -11.99 37.17
CA THR A 121 -29.09 -11.23 36.94
C THR A 121 -28.86 -10.11 35.93
N ASN A 122 -27.75 -9.37 36.08
CA ASN A 122 -27.35 -8.32 35.16
C ASN A 122 -25.83 -8.17 35.16
N LEU A 123 -25.18 -8.47 34.03
CA LEU A 123 -23.74 -8.43 33.88
C LEU A 123 -23.33 -7.37 32.85
N HIS A 124 -22.63 -6.34 33.31
CA HIS A 124 -22.22 -5.22 32.48
C HIS A 124 -21.05 -5.59 31.56
N CYS A 125 -21.36 -5.71 30.27
CA CYS A 125 -20.44 -6.09 29.22
C CYS A 125 -19.67 -4.88 28.69
N LEU A 126 -18.36 -5.07 28.52
CA LEU A 126 -17.41 -4.08 28.03
C LEU A 126 -17.19 -4.18 26.51
N SER A 127 -17.60 -5.28 25.88
CA SER A 127 -17.38 -5.57 24.44
C SER A 127 -18.35 -6.64 23.91
N GLY A 128 -18.51 -6.73 22.58
CA GLY A 128 -19.23 -7.84 21.94
C GLY A 128 -20.71 -7.60 21.63
N ALA A 129 -21.22 -6.37 21.71
CA ALA A 129 -22.64 -6.05 21.51
C ALA A 129 -23.22 -6.57 20.18
N HIS A 130 -22.59 -6.28 19.03
CA HIS A 130 -23.07 -6.77 17.71
C HIS A 130 -23.01 -8.29 17.59
N ARG A 131 -22.10 -8.94 18.32
CA ARG A 131 -21.90 -10.40 18.31
C ARG A 131 -22.98 -11.10 19.09
N ILE A 132 -23.31 -10.58 20.27
CA ILE A 132 -24.41 -11.09 21.09
C ILE A 132 -25.74 -10.87 20.40
N GLU A 133 -25.95 -9.71 19.76
CA GLU A 133 -27.17 -9.48 18.99
C GLU A 133 -27.31 -10.46 17.81
N ALA A 134 -26.22 -10.68 17.06
CA ALA A 134 -26.21 -11.68 16.01
C ALA A 134 -26.40 -13.11 16.53
N ALA A 135 -25.94 -13.40 17.76
CA ALA A 135 -26.08 -14.69 18.41
C ALA A 135 -27.52 -14.94 18.88
N LYS A 136 -28.20 -13.92 19.42
CA LYS A 136 -29.62 -13.98 19.78
C LYS A 136 -30.51 -14.28 18.58
N GLU A 137 -30.17 -13.75 17.39
CA GLU A 137 -30.89 -14.07 16.15
C GLU A 137 -30.57 -15.46 15.58
N PHE A 138 -29.44 -16.06 15.96
CA PHE A 138 -28.91 -17.27 15.34
C PHE A 138 -29.07 -18.54 16.19
N LEU A 139 -28.96 -18.42 17.51
CA LEU A 139 -29.00 -19.54 18.46
C LEU A 139 -30.45 -19.83 18.90
N ASP A 140 -30.75 -21.12 19.08
CA ASP A 140 -32.02 -21.57 19.64
C ASP A 140 -32.16 -21.11 21.10
N ASP A 141 -33.39 -20.88 21.56
CA ASP A 141 -33.70 -20.34 22.90
C ASP A 141 -33.10 -21.17 24.05
N ASN A 142 -32.92 -22.48 23.87
CA ASN A 142 -32.34 -23.37 24.87
C ASN A 142 -30.80 -23.39 24.91
N ASP A 143 -30.12 -22.72 23.97
CA ASP A 143 -28.66 -22.72 23.83
C ASP A 143 -28.08 -21.29 23.80
N GLN A 144 -28.79 -20.34 24.40
CA GLN A 144 -28.39 -18.92 24.44
C GLN A 144 -27.40 -18.63 25.57
N TRP A 145 -26.16 -19.10 25.42
CA TRP A 145 -25.05 -18.72 26.29
C TRP A 145 -23.83 -18.26 25.50
N TRP A 146 -22.98 -17.49 26.18
CA TRP A 146 -21.69 -17.03 25.66
C TRP A 146 -20.57 -17.14 26.70
N VAL A 147 -19.32 -17.23 26.24
CA VAL A 147 -18.15 -17.22 27.14
C VAL A 147 -17.73 -15.80 27.45
N VAL A 148 -17.59 -15.50 28.73
CA VAL A 148 -17.27 -14.16 29.25
C VAL A 148 -16.00 -14.21 30.08
N ARG A 149 -15.07 -13.29 29.82
CA ARG A 149 -13.94 -12.95 30.68
C ARG A 149 -14.41 -11.94 31.72
N LEU A 150 -14.32 -12.31 32.99
CA LEU A 150 -14.76 -11.49 34.11
C LEU A 150 -13.60 -10.65 34.63
N PHE A 151 -13.85 -9.36 34.83
CA PHE A 151 -12.93 -8.41 35.45
C PHE A 151 -13.59 -7.73 36.64
N SER A 152 -12.81 -7.40 37.67
CA SER A 152 -13.33 -6.65 38.82
C SER A 152 -13.79 -5.25 38.41
N ASN A 153 -14.96 -4.83 38.89
CA ASN A 153 -15.46 -3.46 38.69
C ASN A 153 -14.64 -2.39 39.45
N GLU A 154 -13.80 -2.83 40.41
CA GLU A 154 -12.85 -1.96 41.12
C GLU A 154 -11.60 -1.63 40.29
N ALA A 155 -11.51 -2.11 39.04
CA ALA A 155 -10.41 -1.79 38.15
C ALA A 155 -10.40 -0.28 37.79
N PRO A 156 -9.23 0.38 37.77
CA PRO A 156 -9.15 1.79 37.42
C PRO A 156 -9.75 2.08 36.03
N GLN A 157 -10.48 3.19 35.93
CA GLN A 157 -11.13 3.67 34.70
C GLN A 157 -10.25 3.62 33.42
N PRO A 158 -8.96 4.04 33.45
CA PRO A 158 -8.05 3.92 32.30
C PRO A 158 -7.80 2.47 31.87
N VAL A 159 -7.82 1.51 32.79
CA VAL A 159 -7.60 0.08 32.54
C VAL A 159 -8.84 -0.53 31.87
N LEU A 160 -10.04 -0.24 32.37
CA LEU A 160 -11.29 -0.65 31.74
C LEU A 160 -11.44 -0.05 30.35
N SER A 161 -11.13 1.24 30.19
CA SER A 161 -11.04 1.91 28.89
C SER A 161 -10.08 1.23 27.91
N ARG A 162 -8.92 0.76 28.39
CA ARG A 162 -7.93 0.08 27.55
C ARG A 162 -8.31 -1.37 27.23
N VAL A 163 -8.96 -2.09 28.14
CA VAL A 163 -9.57 -3.40 27.87
C VAL A 163 -10.70 -3.27 26.84
N ILE A 164 -11.51 -2.21 26.96
CA ILE A 164 -12.50 -1.84 25.95
C ILE A 164 -11.80 -1.50 24.63
N GLU A 165 -10.69 -0.76 24.60
CA GLU A 165 -9.96 -0.42 23.35
C GLU A 165 -9.24 -1.63 22.72
N LEU A 166 -8.63 -2.49 23.53
CA LEU A 166 -7.93 -3.71 23.09
C LEU A 166 -8.87 -4.72 22.45
N TYR A 167 -10.14 -4.75 22.87
CA TYR A 167 -11.16 -5.68 22.35
C TYR A 167 -12.27 -5.00 21.53
N SER A 168 -12.40 -3.67 21.56
CA SER A 168 -13.02 -2.88 20.47
C SER A 168 -12.24 -3.03 19.17
N ASN A 169 -11.04 -3.61 19.25
CA ASN A 169 -10.34 -4.26 18.15
C ASN A 169 -10.87 -5.67 17.85
N GLU A 170 -12.18 -5.89 17.81
CA GLU A 170 -12.80 -6.77 16.80
C GLU A 170 -12.56 -6.22 15.36
N GLN A 171 -11.38 -5.63 15.13
CA GLN A 171 -10.93 -5.11 13.88
C GLN A 171 -10.67 -6.32 12.99
N LYS A 172 -11.38 -6.35 11.86
CA LYS A 172 -11.05 -7.20 10.73
C LYS A 172 -9.52 -7.20 10.56
N PRO A 173 -8.86 -8.37 10.56
CA PRO A 173 -7.43 -8.45 10.36
C PRO A 173 -7.03 -7.66 9.12
N SER A 174 -5.85 -7.04 9.13
CA SER A 174 -5.45 -6.20 8.00
C SER A 174 -5.43 -7.02 6.71
N ASP A 175 -5.60 -6.36 5.56
CA ASP A 175 -5.50 -7.01 4.25
C ASP A 175 -4.20 -7.82 4.10
N GLY A 176 -3.11 -7.32 4.70
CA GLY A 176 -1.82 -7.98 4.78
C GLY A 176 -1.80 -9.22 5.63
N ASP A 177 -2.36 -9.16 6.84
CA ASP A 177 -2.43 -10.33 7.73
C ASP A 177 -3.24 -11.44 7.10
N ILE A 178 -4.39 -11.10 6.49
CA ILE A 178 -5.23 -12.07 5.80
C ILE A 178 -4.46 -12.73 4.66
N PHE A 179 -3.87 -11.93 3.77
CA PHE A 179 -3.15 -12.47 2.62
C PHE A 179 -1.94 -13.31 3.06
N ARG A 180 -1.15 -12.83 4.02
CA ARG A 180 0.01 -13.54 4.54
C ARG A 180 -0.37 -14.88 5.14
N LYS A 181 -1.42 -14.92 5.97
CA LYS A 181 -1.87 -16.14 6.65
C LYS A 181 -2.46 -17.15 5.68
N ILE A 182 -3.23 -16.71 4.68
CA ILE A 182 -3.66 -17.59 3.56
C ILE A 182 -2.44 -18.28 2.94
N ARG A 183 -1.38 -17.52 2.60
CA ARG A 183 -0.18 -18.10 1.97
C ARG A 183 0.65 -18.96 2.93
N LEU A 184 0.72 -18.58 4.20
CA LEU A 184 1.42 -19.34 5.23
C LEU A 184 0.79 -20.74 5.41
N TYR A 185 -0.54 -20.82 5.58
CA TYR A 185 -1.24 -22.09 5.74
C TYR A 185 -1.26 -22.91 4.46
N HIS A 186 -1.35 -22.26 3.30
CA HIS A 186 -1.18 -22.91 2.01
C HIS A 186 0.18 -23.60 1.89
N ARG A 187 1.27 -22.93 2.31
CA ARG A 187 2.62 -23.49 2.34
C ARG A 187 2.76 -24.65 3.34
N ALA A 188 2.00 -24.63 4.43
CA ALA A 188 1.98 -25.69 5.44
C ALA A 188 1.06 -26.87 5.10
N GLY A 189 0.23 -26.76 4.05
CA GLY A 189 -0.78 -27.78 3.71
C GLY A 189 -2.01 -27.79 4.62
N ASP A 190 -2.20 -26.78 5.47
CA ASP A 190 -3.34 -26.67 6.39
C ASP A 190 -4.53 -26.01 5.68
N THR A 191 -5.35 -26.85 5.02
CA THR A 191 -6.52 -26.38 4.28
C THR A 191 -7.61 -25.81 5.16
N ALA A 192 -7.73 -26.25 6.41
CA ALA A 192 -8.79 -25.80 7.32
C ALA A 192 -8.53 -24.35 7.75
N SER A 193 -7.31 -24.07 8.21
CA SER A 193 -6.89 -22.72 8.55
C SER A 193 -6.85 -21.81 7.31
N GLU A 194 -6.39 -22.31 6.16
CA GLU A 194 -6.42 -21.53 4.92
C GLU A 194 -7.86 -21.06 4.61
N ASN A 195 -8.84 -21.98 4.63
CA ASN A 195 -10.25 -21.68 4.36
C ASN A 195 -10.85 -20.70 5.37
N LEU A 196 -10.48 -20.80 6.64
CA LEU A 196 -10.87 -19.82 7.66
C LEU A 196 -10.38 -18.42 7.28
N TRP A 197 -9.10 -18.28 6.89
CA TRP A 197 -8.55 -16.98 6.52
C TRP A 197 -9.14 -16.41 5.23
N TRP A 198 -9.52 -17.28 4.27
CA TRP A 198 -10.32 -16.87 3.11
C TRP A 198 -11.68 -16.28 3.49
N SER A 199 -12.29 -16.70 4.60
CA SER A 199 -13.61 -16.22 5.03
C SER A 199 -13.61 -14.77 5.52
N TYR A 200 -12.47 -14.22 5.92
CA TYR A 200 -12.33 -12.80 6.29
C TYR A 200 -12.37 -11.84 5.09
N LEU A 201 -12.23 -12.36 3.87
CA LEU A 201 -12.27 -11.56 2.65
C LEU A 201 -13.73 -11.28 2.23
N ASP A 202 -14.01 -10.02 1.92
CA ASP A 202 -15.30 -9.53 1.44
C ASP A 202 -15.18 -8.86 0.06
N HIS A 203 -16.34 -8.55 -0.52
CA HIS A 203 -16.45 -7.85 -1.81
C HIS A 203 -15.69 -8.57 -2.94
N SER A 204 -14.92 -7.83 -3.75
CA SER A 204 -14.15 -8.38 -4.87
C SER A 204 -12.84 -9.06 -4.43
N LYS A 205 -12.38 -8.87 -3.19
CA LYS A 205 -11.07 -9.34 -2.72
C LYS A 205 -10.86 -10.85 -2.88
N PRO A 206 -11.82 -11.74 -2.56
CA PRO A 206 -11.63 -13.17 -2.80
C PRO A 206 -11.42 -13.50 -4.28
N LYS A 207 -12.16 -12.84 -5.16
CA LYS A 207 -12.07 -13.05 -6.61
C LYS A 207 -10.71 -12.60 -7.14
N ASP A 208 -10.31 -11.38 -6.79
CA ASP A 208 -9.05 -10.78 -7.25
C ASP A 208 -7.84 -11.58 -6.71
N LEU A 209 -7.88 -11.98 -5.43
CA LEU A 209 -6.83 -12.80 -4.85
C LEU A 209 -6.76 -14.18 -5.50
N ARG A 210 -7.90 -14.87 -5.73
CA ARG A 210 -7.91 -16.14 -6.47
C ARG A 210 -7.34 -15.97 -7.88
N GLN A 211 -7.64 -14.86 -8.56
CA GLN A 211 -7.09 -14.59 -9.88
C GLN A 211 -5.56 -14.42 -9.84
N LEU A 212 -5.02 -13.69 -8.86
CA LEU A 212 -3.58 -13.57 -8.64
C LEU A 212 -2.94 -14.96 -8.44
N LEU A 213 -3.47 -15.75 -7.50
CA LEU A 213 -2.89 -17.04 -7.15
C LEU A 213 -2.97 -18.06 -8.30
N ASN A 214 -4.09 -18.10 -9.03
CA ASN A 214 -4.31 -19.08 -10.08
C ASN A 214 -3.68 -18.69 -11.42
N LYS A 215 -3.75 -17.41 -11.80
CA LYS A 215 -3.33 -16.94 -13.14
C LYS A 215 -1.95 -16.30 -13.15
N LYS A 216 -1.43 -15.83 -12.02
CA LYS A 216 -0.15 -15.12 -11.90
C LYS A 216 0.80 -15.84 -10.93
N LYS A 217 0.95 -17.17 -11.12
CA LYS A 217 1.72 -18.06 -10.21
C LYS A 217 3.12 -17.56 -9.87
N ILE A 218 3.84 -17.00 -10.85
CA ILE A 218 5.19 -16.43 -10.62
C ILE A 218 5.11 -15.27 -9.63
N MET A 219 4.17 -14.34 -9.83
CA MET A 219 3.99 -13.20 -8.91
C MET A 219 3.57 -13.66 -7.51
N ALA A 220 2.66 -14.64 -7.42
CA ALA A 220 2.29 -15.25 -6.14
C ALA A 220 3.51 -15.86 -5.42
N SER A 221 4.38 -16.57 -6.14
CA SER A 221 5.60 -17.13 -5.55
C SER A 221 6.59 -16.08 -5.05
N GLU A 222 6.62 -14.88 -5.65
CA GLU A 222 7.46 -13.79 -5.14
C GLU A 222 6.86 -13.13 -3.88
N PHE A 223 5.54 -13.10 -3.72
CA PHE A 223 4.92 -12.76 -2.44
C PHE A 223 5.27 -13.80 -1.37
N ASP A 224 5.28 -15.09 -1.72
CA ASP A 224 5.58 -16.16 -0.77
C ASP A 224 7.00 -16.04 -0.17
N ARG A 225 7.96 -15.53 -0.96
CA ARG A 225 9.33 -15.24 -0.47
C ARG A 225 9.40 -14.15 0.60
N LEU A 226 8.34 -13.37 0.77
CA LEU A 226 8.26 -12.29 1.77
C LEU A 226 7.51 -12.72 3.04
N ILE A 227 6.93 -13.93 3.10
CA ILE A 227 6.09 -14.36 4.23
C ILE A 227 6.85 -14.29 5.56
N ASP A 228 8.14 -14.61 5.55
CA ASP A 228 8.93 -14.74 6.78
C ASP A 228 9.31 -13.37 7.37
N MET A 229 9.00 -12.26 6.69
CA MET A 229 9.15 -10.87 7.15
C MET A 229 7.77 -10.24 7.42
N PRO A 230 7.13 -10.51 8.57
CA PRO A 230 5.74 -10.13 8.83
C PRO A 230 5.49 -8.62 8.71
N GLY A 231 6.46 -7.78 9.11
CA GLY A 231 6.35 -6.33 9.04
C GLY A 231 6.06 -5.76 7.65
N LEU A 232 6.51 -6.44 6.60
CA LEU A 232 6.26 -5.99 5.21
C LEU A 232 4.78 -6.05 4.85
N TRP A 233 4.04 -6.99 5.44
CA TRP A 233 2.66 -7.28 5.04
C TRP A 233 1.67 -6.22 5.50
N ALA A 234 2.00 -5.44 6.53
CA ALA A 234 1.15 -4.32 6.98
C ALA A 234 0.83 -3.31 5.87
N GLY A 235 1.70 -3.20 4.85
CA GLY A 235 1.53 -2.32 3.69
C GLY A 235 0.62 -2.86 2.58
N VAL A 236 0.16 -4.12 2.66
CA VAL A 236 -0.64 -4.77 1.61
C VAL A 236 -2.04 -4.17 1.54
N ARG A 237 -2.51 -3.94 0.31
CA ARG A 237 -3.86 -3.43 0.03
C ARG A 237 -4.55 -4.39 -0.93
N LEU A 238 -5.29 -5.38 -0.42
CA LEU A 238 -6.01 -6.34 -1.26
C LEU A 238 -7.04 -5.66 -2.16
N GLY A 239 -7.62 -4.56 -1.68
CA GLY A 239 -8.48 -3.70 -2.49
C GLY A 239 -7.81 -3.12 -3.75
N ALA A 240 -6.47 -3.11 -3.87
CA ALA A 240 -5.75 -2.64 -5.05
C ALA A 240 -5.35 -3.78 -6.02
N LEU A 241 -5.65 -5.05 -5.71
CA LEU A 241 -5.30 -6.18 -6.59
C LEU A 241 -5.98 -6.10 -7.96
N HIS A 242 -7.21 -5.58 -8.03
CA HIS A 242 -7.89 -5.36 -9.31
C HIS A 242 -7.05 -4.49 -10.26
N ARG A 243 -6.35 -3.46 -9.74
CA ARG A 243 -5.44 -2.61 -10.53
C ARG A 243 -4.26 -3.40 -11.01
N LEU A 244 -3.56 -4.08 -10.09
CA LEU A 244 -2.39 -4.92 -10.40
C LEU A 244 -2.68 -5.92 -11.52
N LEU A 245 -3.84 -6.59 -11.45
CA LEU A 245 -4.27 -7.58 -12.46
C LEU A 245 -4.62 -6.96 -13.81
N ALA A 246 -5.07 -5.69 -13.83
CA ALA A 246 -5.44 -4.96 -15.04
C ALA A 246 -4.24 -4.29 -15.75
N LEU A 247 -3.09 -4.11 -15.08
CA LEU A 247 -1.92 -3.44 -15.65
C LEU A 247 -1.32 -4.20 -16.83
N LYS A 248 -1.24 -5.54 -16.75
CA LYS A 248 -0.52 -6.41 -17.70
C LYS A 248 0.99 -6.14 -17.81
N CYS A 249 1.63 -5.60 -16.77
CA CYS A 249 3.09 -5.45 -16.64
C CYS A 249 3.68 -6.46 -15.63
N ASP A 250 3.30 -7.73 -15.74
CA ASP A 250 3.62 -8.76 -14.74
C ASP A 250 5.13 -8.87 -14.49
N GLU A 251 5.94 -8.79 -15.54
CA GLU A 251 7.39 -8.96 -15.47
C GLU A 251 8.07 -7.85 -14.65
N GLU A 252 7.60 -6.61 -14.79
CA GLU A 252 8.07 -5.46 -14.00
C GLU A 252 7.65 -5.57 -12.54
N MET A 253 6.40 -5.98 -12.27
CA MET A 253 5.91 -6.14 -10.90
C MET A 253 6.58 -7.31 -10.16
N VAL A 254 6.82 -8.43 -10.86
CA VAL A 254 7.62 -9.56 -10.34
C VAL A 254 9.03 -9.10 -9.99
N ARG A 255 9.65 -8.27 -10.83
CA ARG A 255 10.98 -7.71 -10.54
C ARG A 255 10.95 -6.81 -9.31
N TYR A 256 9.91 -5.99 -9.14
CA TYR A 256 9.76 -5.15 -7.95
C TYR A 256 9.69 -6.01 -6.67
N LEU A 257 8.89 -7.08 -6.65
CA LEU A 257 8.80 -7.98 -5.49
C LEU A 257 10.15 -8.64 -5.16
N LYS A 258 10.88 -9.10 -6.18
CA LYS A 258 12.25 -9.60 -6.01
C LYS A 258 13.17 -8.55 -5.43
N TYR A 259 13.02 -7.29 -5.85
CA TYR A 259 13.82 -6.19 -5.35
C TYR A 259 13.53 -5.90 -3.87
N ILE A 260 12.26 -5.96 -3.45
CA ILE A 260 11.90 -5.86 -2.02
C ILE A 260 12.64 -6.91 -1.22
N LYS A 261 12.53 -8.19 -1.60
CA LYS A 261 13.23 -9.28 -0.90
C LYS A 261 14.74 -9.02 -0.85
N HIS A 262 15.34 -8.66 -1.99
CA HIS A 262 16.76 -8.39 -2.08
C HIS A 262 17.23 -7.28 -1.13
N ILE A 263 16.50 -6.16 -1.06
CA ILE A 263 16.89 -5.04 -0.18
C ILE A 263 16.74 -5.42 1.29
N TRP A 264 15.65 -6.07 1.68
CA TRP A 264 15.47 -6.49 3.06
C TRP A 264 16.45 -7.58 3.49
N ASP A 265 16.80 -8.52 2.60
CA ASP A 265 17.88 -9.46 2.87
C ASP A 265 19.20 -8.74 3.10
N ARG A 266 19.54 -7.74 2.28
CA ARG A 266 20.76 -6.95 2.47
C ARG A 266 20.77 -6.18 3.78
N ILE A 267 19.62 -5.65 4.22
CA ILE A 267 19.49 -5.00 5.53
C ILE A 267 19.85 -6.01 6.63
N LEU A 268 19.31 -7.23 6.54
CA LEU A 268 19.47 -8.32 7.50
C LEU A 268 20.78 -9.12 7.37
N GLY A 269 21.77 -8.62 6.61
CA GLY A 269 23.06 -9.32 6.46
C GLY A 269 23.02 -10.56 5.56
N ASN A 270 22.09 -10.63 4.60
CA ASN A 270 21.91 -11.75 3.66
C ASN A 270 21.85 -13.13 4.33
N THR A 271 20.92 -13.32 5.26
CA THR A 271 20.62 -14.54 6.05
C THR A 271 21.29 -14.67 7.43
N GLU A 272 22.09 -13.68 7.84
CA GLU A 272 22.60 -13.64 9.23
C GLU A 272 21.48 -13.46 10.27
N LEU A 273 20.43 -12.72 9.91
CA LEU A 273 19.27 -12.49 10.76
C LEU A 273 18.00 -13.11 10.18
N ASP A 274 17.21 -13.70 11.07
CA ASP A 274 15.90 -14.23 10.74
C ASP A 274 14.91 -13.11 10.34
N GLY A 275 14.08 -13.36 9.34
CA GLY A 275 13.12 -12.38 8.82
C GLY A 275 12.09 -11.89 9.85
N SER A 276 11.84 -12.67 10.93
CA SER A 276 10.87 -12.33 11.98
C SER A 276 11.21 -11.07 12.75
N VAL A 277 12.47 -10.60 12.73
CA VAL A 277 12.86 -9.32 13.36
C VAL A 277 12.27 -8.10 12.64
N VAL A 278 11.83 -8.27 11.39
CA VAL A 278 11.17 -7.23 10.59
C VAL A 278 9.73 -7.07 11.05
N ASN A 279 9.50 -6.08 11.89
CA ASN A 279 8.17 -5.69 12.37
C ASN A 279 7.59 -4.51 11.58
N LYS A 280 6.28 -4.28 11.75
CA LYS A 280 5.52 -3.23 11.04
C LYS A 280 6.15 -1.84 11.21
N LEU A 281 6.44 -1.44 12.44
CA LEU A 281 6.93 -0.10 12.75
C LEU A 281 8.30 0.16 12.10
N THR A 282 9.18 -0.84 12.11
CA THR A 282 10.49 -0.77 11.43
C THR A 282 10.33 -0.54 9.93
N VAL A 283 9.42 -1.26 9.25
CA VAL A 283 9.15 -1.03 7.82
C VAL A 283 8.59 0.37 7.58
N GLU A 284 7.61 0.79 8.38
CA GLU A 284 6.95 2.10 8.24
C GLU A 284 7.90 3.29 8.39
N LYS A 285 8.91 3.15 9.26
CA LYS A 285 9.90 4.19 9.50
C LYS A 285 11.08 4.17 8.52
N LEU A 286 11.35 3.04 7.87
CA LEU A 286 12.47 2.91 6.92
C LEU A 286 12.06 3.13 5.47
N GLU A 287 10.85 2.76 5.07
CA GLU A 287 10.45 2.83 3.67
C GLU A 287 10.56 4.24 3.09
N LEU A 288 10.98 4.34 1.82
CA LEU A 288 11.25 5.59 1.10
C LEU A 288 12.43 6.44 1.61
N LEU A 289 13.15 5.99 2.64
CA LEU A 289 14.41 6.62 3.05
C LEU A 289 15.59 6.08 2.23
N CYS A 290 16.58 6.92 1.98
CA CYS A 290 17.84 6.59 1.32
C CYS A 290 19.03 7.27 2.07
N PRO A 291 19.42 6.74 3.23
CA PRO A 291 20.44 7.34 4.11
C PRO A 291 21.85 7.41 3.51
N LYS A 292 22.11 6.73 2.39
CA LYS A 292 23.37 6.87 1.67
C LYS A 292 23.54 8.25 1.05
N TYR A 293 22.45 8.80 0.52
CA TYR A 293 22.45 10.06 -0.22
C TYR A 293 21.69 11.18 0.51
N SER A 294 20.84 10.89 1.49
CA SER A 294 20.21 11.91 2.32
C SER A 294 20.81 11.92 3.72
N GLN A 295 21.40 13.07 4.10
CA GLN A 295 21.88 13.28 5.47
C GLN A 295 20.72 13.35 6.47
N LEU A 296 19.56 13.88 6.05
CA LEU A 296 18.36 13.96 6.87
C LEU A 296 17.83 12.56 7.20
N ASP A 297 17.72 11.69 6.18
CA ASP A 297 17.31 10.30 6.35
C ASP A 297 18.29 9.55 7.27
N ARG A 298 19.60 9.76 7.07
CA ARG A 298 20.64 9.14 7.91
C ARG A 298 20.54 9.56 9.37
N LYS A 299 20.34 10.87 9.65
CA LYS A 299 20.13 11.38 11.01
C LYS A 299 18.87 10.78 11.64
N THR A 300 17.78 10.72 10.88
CA THR A 300 16.51 10.12 11.31
C THR A 300 16.70 8.66 11.70
N ILE A 301 17.34 7.86 10.84
CA ILE A 301 17.59 6.44 11.10
C ILE A 301 18.54 6.25 12.29
N SER A 302 19.58 7.08 12.41
CA SER A 302 20.51 7.04 13.55
C SER A 302 19.77 7.25 14.87
N GLN A 303 18.88 8.24 14.93
CA GLN A 303 18.07 8.51 16.11
C GLN A 303 17.13 7.34 16.44
N LEU A 304 16.39 6.83 15.44
CA LEU A 304 15.47 5.71 15.65
C LEU A 304 16.18 4.40 16.05
N MET A 305 17.44 4.20 15.65
CA MET A 305 18.27 3.08 16.12
C MET A 305 18.67 3.25 17.59
N LYS A 306 19.03 4.48 18.01
CA LYS A 306 19.37 4.80 19.41
C LYS A 306 18.18 4.64 20.34
N ASP A 307 17.02 5.08 19.90
CA ASP A 307 15.76 5.01 20.66
C ASP A 307 15.15 3.60 20.69
N ASN A 308 15.84 2.60 20.13
CA ASN A 308 15.38 1.22 20.01
C ASN A 308 14.02 1.05 19.28
N VAL A 309 13.64 2.01 18.43
CA VAL A 309 12.41 1.97 17.65
C VAL A 309 12.54 1.01 16.46
N LEU A 310 13.72 0.97 15.85
CA LEU A 310 14.04 0.04 14.75
C LEU A 310 14.57 -1.28 15.32
N PHE A 311 14.02 -2.39 14.80
CA PHE A 311 14.37 -3.76 15.20
C PHE A 311 14.40 -3.97 16.72
N PRO A 312 13.32 -3.66 17.47
CA PRO A 312 13.30 -3.69 18.94
C PRO A 312 13.59 -5.06 19.55
N SER A 313 13.34 -6.15 18.81
CA SER A 313 13.65 -7.52 19.24
C SER A 313 15.15 -7.83 19.20
N VAL A 314 15.95 -7.06 18.47
CA VAL A 314 17.40 -7.24 18.35
C VAL A 314 18.09 -6.40 19.43
N ARG A 315 18.58 -7.08 20.47
CA ARG A 315 19.24 -6.45 21.63
C ARG A 315 20.77 -6.38 21.51
N ASP A 316 21.36 -7.26 20.69
CA ASP A 316 22.81 -7.33 20.51
C ASP A 316 23.36 -6.06 19.85
N ALA A 317 24.31 -5.39 20.51
CA ALA A 317 24.85 -4.10 20.07
C ALA A 317 25.67 -4.19 18.77
N GLU A 318 26.37 -5.30 18.52
CA GLU A 318 27.13 -5.53 17.30
C GLU A 318 26.18 -5.71 16.12
N VAL A 319 25.16 -6.56 16.29
CA VAL A 319 24.13 -6.80 15.29
C VAL A 319 23.38 -5.50 14.96
N ARG A 320 23.03 -4.69 15.98
CA ARG A 320 22.40 -3.37 15.74
C ARG A 320 23.30 -2.44 14.96
N ARG A 321 24.62 -2.44 15.22
CA ARG A 321 25.58 -1.64 14.45
C ARG A 321 25.67 -2.09 13.00
N MET A 322 25.67 -3.41 12.77
CA MET A 322 25.64 -4.01 11.44
C MET A 322 24.35 -3.63 10.67
N LEU A 323 23.18 -3.73 11.30
CA LEU A 323 21.90 -3.29 10.71
C LEU A 323 21.96 -1.82 10.28
N PHE A 324 22.43 -0.93 11.16
CA PHE A 324 22.58 0.49 10.85
C PHE A 324 23.54 0.72 9.67
N ALA A 325 24.70 0.04 9.65
CA ALA A 325 25.67 0.15 8.58
C ALA A 325 25.10 -0.35 7.24
N ASN A 326 24.40 -1.49 7.25
CA ASN A 326 23.75 -2.06 6.07
C ASN A 326 22.73 -1.09 5.49
N ILE A 327 21.82 -0.57 6.33
CA ILE A 327 20.82 0.43 5.94
C ILE A 327 21.48 1.67 5.33
N CYS A 328 22.51 2.22 5.99
CA CYS A 328 23.25 3.41 5.52
C CYS A 328 24.03 3.18 4.21
N SER A 329 24.32 1.92 3.85
CA SER A 329 25.06 1.58 2.63
C SER A 329 24.16 1.49 1.38
N LEU A 330 22.84 1.47 1.54
CA LEU A 330 21.89 1.24 0.45
C LEU A 330 21.81 2.44 -0.49
N PRO A 331 22.14 2.29 -1.79
CA PRO A 331 22.09 3.37 -2.78
C PRO A 331 20.71 3.49 -3.44
N THR A 332 19.63 3.33 -2.67
CA THR A 332 18.25 3.18 -3.17
C THR A 332 17.25 3.59 -2.10
N LEU A 333 16.03 3.94 -2.52
CA LEU A 333 14.92 4.09 -1.59
C LEU A 333 14.57 2.71 -1.02
N ILE A 334 14.47 2.59 0.29
CA ILE A 334 14.09 1.32 0.92
C ILE A 334 12.66 0.96 0.48
N PRO A 335 12.46 -0.14 -0.26
CA PRO A 335 11.16 -0.51 -0.80
C PRO A 335 10.36 -1.35 0.21
N SER A 336 9.05 -1.35 0.09
CA SER A 336 8.12 -2.13 0.90
C SER A 336 6.92 -2.60 0.05
N LEU A 337 6.07 -3.49 0.60
CA LEU A 337 4.81 -3.82 -0.07
C LEU A 337 3.87 -2.61 -0.17
N ARG A 338 3.90 -1.67 0.78
CA ARG A 338 3.15 -0.41 0.66
C ARG A 338 3.62 0.39 -0.56
N THR A 339 4.93 0.57 -0.73
CA THR A 339 5.50 1.30 -1.89
C THR A 339 5.20 0.60 -3.22
N PHE A 340 5.20 -0.73 -3.25
CA PHE A 340 4.77 -1.53 -4.40
C PHE A 340 3.32 -1.22 -4.81
N PHE A 341 2.39 -1.24 -3.85
CA PHE A 341 0.98 -0.93 -4.12
C PHE A 341 0.76 0.55 -4.46
N GLU A 342 1.53 1.46 -3.86
CA GLU A 342 1.46 2.88 -4.17
C GLU A 342 1.96 3.19 -5.59
N THR A 343 2.99 2.48 -6.03
CA THR A 343 3.55 2.58 -7.40
C THR A 343 2.51 2.23 -8.47
N LEU A 344 1.56 1.34 -8.19
CA LEU A 344 0.48 1.00 -9.14
C LEU A 344 -0.29 2.23 -9.62
N LYS A 345 -0.48 3.23 -8.74
CA LYS A 345 -1.21 4.46 -9.08
C LYS A 345 -0.49 5.31 -10.14
N TYR A 346 0.83 5.17 -10.24
CA TYR A 346 1.64 5.82 -11.26
C TYR A 346 1.70 4.98 -12.54
N LEU A 347 1.85 3.66 -12.41
CA LEU A 347 1.95 2.76 -13.57
C LEU A 347 0.62 2.57 -14.30
N GLU A 348 -0.52 2.72 -13.62
CA GLU A 348 -1.87 2.53 -14.19
C GLU A 348 -2.13 3.35 -15.45
N PRO A 349 -2.01 4.69 -15.45
CA PRO A 349 -2.20 5.48 -16.66
C PRO A 349 -1.12 5.18 -17.73
N ILE A 350 0.11 4.84 -17.32
CA ILE A 350 1.18 4.49 -18.27
C ILE A 350 0.86 3.18 -19.01
N CYS A 351 0.41 2.16 -18.28
CA CYS A 351 0.01 0.87 -18.85
C CYS A 351 -1.25 1.02 -19.71
N GLU A 352 -2.17 1.92 -19.36
CA GLU A 352 -3.33 2.24 -20.19
C GLU A 352 -2.91 2.71 -21.57
N ILE A 353 -1.97 3.66 -21.64
CA ILE A 353 -1.42 4.18 -22.89
C ILE A 353 -0.78 3.06 -23.70
N MET A 354 0.07 2.24 -23.08
CA MET A 354 0.73 1.12 -23.79
C MET A 354 -0.27 0.08 -24.32
N LYS A 355 -1.34 -0.20 -23.58
CA LYS A 355 -2.41 -1.07 -24.06
C LYS A 355 -3.14 -0.47 -25.26
N GLN A 356 -3.31 0.84 -25.32
CA GLN A 356 -3.89 1.51 -26.49
C GLN A 356 -3.01 1.34 -27.73
N LEU A 357 -1.67 1.45 -27.59
CA LEU A 357 -0.71 1.20 -28.68
C LEU A 357 -0.69 -0.24 -29.21
N LEU A 358 -1.13 -1.19 -28.39
CA LEU A 358 -1.21 -2.61 -28.75
C LEU A 358 -2.61 -3.02 -29.26
N GLY A 359 -3.58 -2.10 -29.21
CA GLY A 359 -4.98 -2.38 -29.53
C GLY A 359 -5.76 -3.12 -28.43
N LYS A 360 -7.09 -3.19 -28.60
CA LYS A 360 -8.06 -3.58 -27.55
C LYS A 360 -7.98 -5.04 -27.06
N LYS A 361 -7.19 -5.93 -27.68
CA LYS A 361 -7.26 -7.40 -27.43
C LYS A 361 -5.90 -8.10 -27.29
N THR A 362 -5.01 -7.60 -26.43
CA THR A 362 -3.80 -8.37 -26.07
C THR A 362 -4.14 -9.48 -25.06
N LYS A 363 -3.81 -10.74 -25.35
CA LYS A 363 -3.90 -11.82 -24.35
C LYS A 363 -2.69 -11.82 -23.40
N ASP A 364 -1.53 -11.44 -23.94
CA ASP A 364 -0.26 -11.42 -23.24
C ASP A 364 0.00 -10.11 -22.46
N THR A 365 1.11 -10.10 -21.72
CA THR A 365 1.64 -8.90 -21.06
C THR A 365 2.07 -7.85 -22.07
N ILE A 366 2.14 -6.59 -21.63
CA ILE A 366 2.62 -5.47 -22.44
C ILE A 366 4.03 -5.76 -22.95
N ARG A 367 4.93 -6.21 -22.07
CA ARG A 367 6.32 -6.55 -22.43
C ARG A 367 6.37 -7.63 -23.51
N LYS A 368 5.68 -8.75 -23.33
CA LYS A 368 5.68 -9.85 -24.34
C LYS A 368 5.13 -9.38 -25.68
N SER A 369 4.03 -8.63 -25.66
CA SER A 369 3.39 -8.13 -26.88
C SER A 369 4.31 -7.18 -27.65
N LEU A 370 4.93 -6.22 -26.96
CA LEU A 370 5.88 -5.27 -27.58
C LEU A 370 7.17 -5.94 -28.04
N PHE A 371 7.71 -6.89 -27.26
CA PHE A 371 8.93 -7.60 -27.67
C PHE A 371 8.68 -8.52 -28.87
N GLY A 372 7.49 -9.12 -28.97
CA GLY A 372 7.09 -9.91 -30.13
C GLY A 372 6.93 -9.08 -31.41
N SER A 373 6.49 -7.83 -31.28
CA SER A 373 6.35 -6.89 -32.40
C SER A 373 7.63 -6.11 -32.73
N PHE A 374 8.70 -6.29 -31.96
CA PHE A 374 9.95 -5.57 -32.19
C PHE A 374 10.68 -6.07 -33.45
N ARG A 375 11.10 -5.11 -34.27
CA ARG A 375 11.97 -5.25 -35.42
C ARG A 375 13.13 -4.28 -35.24
N LEU A 376 14.35 -4.77 -35.45
CA LEU A 376 15.54 -3.93 -35.31
C LEU A 376 15.47 -2.85 -36.41
N PRO A 377 15.42 -1.55 -36.06
CA PRO A 377 15.45 -0.49 -37.06
C PRO A 377 16.85 -0.36 -37.66
N GLU A 378 16.95 0.23 -38.84
CA GLU A 378 18.24 0.51 -39.51
C GLU A 378 19.10 1.48 -38.70
N ARG A 379 18.45 2.49 -38.10
CA ARG A 379 19.08 3.48 -37.22
C ARG A 379 18.47 3.40 -35.84
N MET A 380 19.32 3.24 -34.83
CA MET A 380 18.91 3.18 -33.44
C MET A 380 18.93 4.58 -32.83
N ILE A 381 17.77 5.12 -32.51
CA ILE A 381 17.63 6.44 -31.90
C ILE A 381 17.36 6.35 -30.40
N VAL A 382 17.91 7.32 -29.67
CA VAL A 382 17.65 7.55 -28.25
C VAL A 382 17.15 8.97 -28.07
N GLN A 383 15.93 9.13 -27.58
CA GLN A 383 15.38 10.45 -27.25
C GLN A 383 16.10 11.02 -26.03
N VAL A 384 16.73 12.19 -26.20
CA VAL A 384 17.48 12.89 -25.15
C VAL A 384 16.75 14.12 -24.61
N MET A 385 15.91 14.74 -25.45
CA MET A 385 14.98 15.83 -25.12
C MET A 385 13.70 15.67 -25.95
N GLU A 386 12.68 16.49 -25.72
CA GLU A 386 11.34 16.29 -26.33
C GLU A 386 11.40 16.15 -27.87
N ASN A 387 12.18 17.00 -28.53
CA ASN A 387 12.33 16.99 -30.00
C ASN A 387 13.76 16.62 -30.44
N ASN A 388 14.63 16.13 -29.54
CA ASN A 388 16.02 15.83 -29.84
C ASN A 388 16.33 14.34 -29.64
N TYR A 389 17.01 13.77 -30.63
CA TYR A 389 17.37 12.35 -30.70
C TYR A 389 18.86 12.20 -30.96
N MET A 390 19.47 11.26 -30.26
CA MET A 390 20.84 10.82 -30.48
C MET A 390 20.82 9.48 -31.20
N GLU A 391 21.58 9.35 -32.28
CA GLU A 391 21.79 8.07 -32.95
C GLU A 391 22.90 7.27 -32.25
N LEU A 392 22.65 5.99 -31.97
CA LEU A 392 23.66 5.09 -31.40
C LEU A 392 24.59 4.60 -32.51
N LYS A 393 25.89 4.86 -32.35
CA LYS A 393 26.93 4.43 -33.30
C LYS A 393 27.16 2.91 -33.24
N VAL A 394 27.15 2.34 -32.04
CA VAL A 394 27.32 0.91 -31.82
C VAL A 394 25.96 0.25 -31.69
N LEU A 395 25.68 -0.71 -32.57
CA LEU A 395 24.43 -1.46 -32.57
C LEU A 395 24.43 -2.46 -31.40
N PRO A 396 23.52 -2.31 -30.41
CA PRO A 396 23.38 -3.28 -29.34
C PRO A 396 22.77 -4.57 -29.88
N SER A 397 22.83 -5.65 -29.11
CA SER A 397 22.12 -6.88 -29.49
C SER A 397 20.63 -6.61 -29.68
N LYS A 398 19.94 -7.39 -30.54
CA LYS A 398 18.49 -7.23 -30.76
C LYS A 398 17.68 -7.19 -29.45
N LYS A 399 18.11 -7.95 -28.44
CA LYS A 399 17.47 -7.99 -27.11
C LYS A 399 17.68 -6.71 -26.32
N GLU A 400 18.89 -6.15 -26.36
CA GLU A 400 19.21 -4.88 -25.72
C GLU A 400 18.55 -3.70 -26.44
N ALA A 401 18.53 -3.72 -27.77
CA ALA A 401 17.80 -2.76 -28.60
C ALA A 401 16.30 -2.75 -28.23
N ALA A 402 15.67 -3.92 -28.18
CA ALA A 402 14.27 -4.05 -27.78
C ALA A 402 14.02 -3.54 -26.35
N LYS A 403 14.93 -3.85 -25.42
CA LYS A 403 14.86 -3.38 -24.04
C LYS A 403 14.97 -1.86 -23.96
N LEU A 404 15.91 -1.26 -24.70
CA LEU A 404 16.10 0.19 -24.75
C LEU A 404 14.87 0.90 -25.33
N ALA A 405 14.40 0.45 -26.49
CA ALA A 405 13.16 0.94 -27.11
C ALA A 405 11.96 0.87 -26.16
N TYR A 406 11.82 -0.26 -25.44
CA TYR A 406 10.76 -0.43 -24.47
C TYR A 406 10.85 0.55 -23.30
N ILE A 407 12.04 0.79 -22.75
CA ILE A 407 12.20 1.74 -21.64
C ILE A 407 11.98 3.18 -22.11
N GLN A 408 12.40 3.53 -23.34
CA GLN A 408 12.10 4.83 -23.94
C GLN A 408 10.59 5.06 -24.07
N LEU A 409 9.83 4.03 -24.44
CA LEU A 409 8.38 4.09 -24.49
C LEU A 409 7.74 4.29 -23.11
N TRP A 410 8.24 3.62 -22.07
CA TRP A 410 7.82 3.85 -20.68
C TRP A 410 8.09 5.28 -20.24
N ALA A 411 9.28 5.80 -20.52
CA ALA A 411 9.68 7.15 -20.17
C ALA A 411 8.81 8.20 -20.87
N PHE A 412 8.53 8.02 -22.17
CA PHE A 412 7.62 8.91 -22.91
C PHE A 412 6.21 8.90 -22.33
N CYS A 413 5.63 7.71 -22.11
CA CYS A 413 4.28 7.59 -21.56
C CYS A 413 4.19 8.18 -20.15
N ALA A 414 5.24 8.04 -19.34
CA ALA A 414 5.33 8.59 -18.00
C ALA A 414 5.40 10.13 -17.96
N ARG A 415 6.05 10.78 -18.93
CA ARG A 415 6.11 12.26 -19.04
C ARG A 415 4.78 12.88 -19.47
N HIS A 416 3.98 12.11 -20.20
CA HIS A 416 2.81 12.60 -20.93
C HIS A 416 1.51 11.92 -20.50
N PHE A 417 1.48 11.25 -19.35
CA PHE A 417 0.30 10.45 -18.99
C PHE A 417 -0.95 11.31 -18.80
N ASN A 418 -0.79 12.54 -18.32
CA ASN A 418 -1.90 13.45 -18.03
C ASN A 418 -2.55 14.05 -19.28
N THR A 419 -1.84 14.04 -20.40
CA THR A 419 -2.32 14.49 -21.71
C THR A 419 -2.74 13.33 -22.59
N LEU A 420 -2.21 12.12 -22.36
CA LEU A 420 -2.55 10.91 -23.13
C LEU A 420 -3.75 10.13 -22.56
N THR A 421 -4.08 10.35 -21.29
CA THR A 421 -5.25 9.74 -20.61
C THR A 421 -6.09 10.80 -19.90
N SER A 422 -7.19 10.36 -19.29
CA SER A 422 -8.01 11.20 -18.42
C SER A 422 -7.45 11.36 -16.99
N CYS A 423 -6.32 10.73 -16.68
CA CYS A 423 -5.72 10.78 -15.35
C CYS A 423 -5.03 12.11 -15.09
N THR A 424 -5.26 12.69 -13.91
CA THR A 424 -4.58 13.93 -13.49
C THR A 424 -3.44 13.66 -12.52
N PRO A 425 -2.38 14.49 -12.50
CA PRO A 425 -1.38 14.48 -11.42
C PRO A 425 -2.01 14.81 -10.05
N ARG A 426 -1.22 14.68 -8.98
CA ARG A 426 -1.62 15.13 -7.64
C ARG A 426 -1.63 16.66 -7.60
N LYS A 427 -2.61 17.19 -6.88
CA LYS A 427 -2.77 18.61 -6.61
C LYS A 427 -1.61 19.14 -5.75
N GLU A 428 -1.06 20.30 -6.10
CA GLU A 428 -0.17 21.07 -5.21
C GLU A 428 -0.96 21.76 -4.10
N SER A 429 -0.39 21.85 -2.89
CA SER A 429 -1.06 22.44 -1.73
C SER A 429 -1.58 23.86 -1.99
N ASP A 430 -0.86 24.63 -2.81
CA ASP A 430 -1.11 26.04 -3.14
C ASP A 430 -1.86 26.26 -4.47
N ARG A 431 -2.25 25.20 -5.20
CA ARG A 431 -2.94 25.32 -6.49
C ARG A 431 -4.38 24.81 -6.46
N LYS A 432 -5.15 25.12 -7.50
CA LYS A 432 -6.46 24.48 -7.72
C LYS A 432 -6.26 23.01 -8.12
N LYS A 433 -7.31 22.20 -7.96
CA LYS A 433 -7.27 20.80 -8.39
C LYS A 433 -7.00 20.73 -9.91
N PRO A 434 -6.03 19.92 -10.38
CA PRO A 434 -5.74 19.80 -11.81
C PRO A 434 -6.95 19.29 -12.59
N SER A 435 -7.19 19.91 -13.75
CA SER A 435 -8.22 19.51 -14.70
C SER A 435 -7.73 18.38 -15.61
N ILE A 436 -8.69 17.64 -16.18
CA ILE A 436 -8.41 16.60 -17.18
C ILE A 436 -7.97 17.30 -18.47
N GLN A 437 -6.76 16.99 -18.97
CA GLN A 437 -6.21 17.57 -20.21
C GLN A 437 -6.31 16.62 -21.40
N GLY A 438 -6.29 15.30 -21.15
CA GLY A 438 -6.31 14.28 -22.18
C GLY A 438 -7.66 13.61 -22.40
N PRO A 439 -7.76 12.74 -23.42
CA PRO A 439 -6.66 12.38 -24.31
C PRO A 439 -6.46 13.33 -25.50
N ASN A 440 -5.22 13.81 -25.69
CA ASN A 440 -4.83 14.62 -26.84
C ASN A 440 -4.53 13.73 -28.07
N PRO A 441 -5.28 13.87 -29.19
CA PRO A 441 -5.14 13.01 -30.36
C PRO A 441 -3.80 13.23 -31.10
N VAL A 442 -3.30 14.46 -31.18
CA VAL A 442 -2.00 14.77 -31.83
C VAL A 442 -0.85 14.10 -31.08
N LEU A 443 -0.88 14.16 -29.75
CA LEU A 443 0.17 13.52 -28.95
C LEU A 443 0.09 11.98 -29.02
N ARG A 444 -1.10 11.41 -29.23
CA ARG A 444 -1.27 9.98 -29.49
C ARG A 444 -0.67 9.57 -30.83
N GLN A 445 -0.91 10.33 -31.90
CA GLN A 445 -0.29 10.10 -33.20
C GLN A 445 1.25 10.20 -33.10
N ARG A 446 1.75 11.22 -32.39
CA ARG A 446 3.19 11.38 -32.13
C ARG A 446 3.78 10.20 -31.36
N LEU A 447 3.10 9.70 -30.35
CA LEU A 447 3.50 8.50 -29.61
C LEU A 447 3.52 7.26 -30.52
N ALA A 448 2.54 7.10 -31.41
CA ALA A 448 2.50 5.98 -32.35
C ALA A 448 3.69 6.02 -33.31
N LYS A 449 3.98 7.21 -33.88
CA LYS A 449 5.19 7.43 -34.71
C LYS A 449 6.47 7.15 -33.94
N PHE A 450 6.58 7.65 -32.71
CA PHE A 450 7.74 7.37 -31.85
C PHE A 450 7.92 5.86 -31.59
N ALA A 451 6.85 5.13 -31.27
CA ALA A 451 6.92 3.68 -31.09
C ALA A 451 7.32 2.95 -32.38
N TYR A 452 6.86 3.41 -33.54
CA TYR A 452 7.25 2.88 -34.83
C TYR A 452 8.73 3.15 -35.13
N ASP A 453 9.22 4.37 -34.92
CA ASP A 453 10.63 4.74 -35.14
C ASP A 453 11.57 3.94 -34.21
N LEU A 454 11.12 3.61 -33.00
CA LEU A 454 11.83 2.73 -32.08
C LEU A 454 11.86 1.25 -32.51
N GLY A 455 11.11 0.85 -33.54
CA GLY A 455 11.13 -0.51 -34.09
C GLY A 455 9.93 -1.40 -33.72
N PHE A 456 8.89 -0.88 -33.05
CA PHE A 456 7.68 -1.66 -32.79
C PHE A 456 6.75 -1.67 -34.03
N ARG A 457 6.20 -2.85 -34.39
CA ARG A 457 5.34 -3.02 -35.57
C ARG A 457 4.04 -3.73 -35.23
N ASN A 458 2.91 -3.03 -35.32
CA ASN A 458 1.59 -3.64 -35.24
C ASN A 458 0.54 -2.77 -35.94
N SER A 459 -0.57 -3.38 -36.35
CA SER A 459 -1.61 -2.69 -37.12
C SER A 459 -2.28 -1.55 -36.37
N ALA A 460 -2.35 -1.58 -35.03
CA ALA A 460 -2.93 -0.49 -34.25
C ALA A 460 -2.01 0.74 -34.26
N LEU A 461 -0.69 0.56 -34.25
CA LEU A 461 0.26 1.66 -34.43
C LEU A 461 0.13 2.30 -35.81
N GLU A 462 0.07 1.47 -36.85
CA GLU A 462 -0.06 1.93 -38.25
C GLU A 462 -1.35 2.76 -38.43
N GLN A 463 -2.48 2.26 -37.94
CA GLN A 463 -3.75 3.00 -37.94
C GLN A 463 -3.69 4.32 -37.17
N LEU A 464 -3.01 4.35 -36.02
CA LEU A 464 -2.85 5.58 -35.23
C LEU A 464 -1.94 6.61 -35.92
N MET A 465 -1.04 6.18 -36.79
CA MET A 465 -0.17 7.08 -37.55
C MET A 465 -0.89 7.70 -38.75
N GLU A 466 -1.81 6.97 -39.38
CA GLU A 466 -2.62 7.42 -40.52
C GLU A 466 -3.68 8.46 -40.15
N ASP A 467 -4.04 8.59 -38.86
CA ASP A 467 -5.04 9.54 -38.39
C ASP A 467 -4.55 10.99 -38.50
N ASP A 468 -5.19 11.82 -39.32
CA ASP A 468 -4.85 13.25 -39.46
C ASP A 468 -5.43 14.10 -38.31
N SER A 469 -4.94 13.80 -37.11
CA SER A 469 -5.38 14.44 -35.86
C SER A 469 -5.16 15.96 -35.87
N ILE A 470 -4.07 16.44 -36.50
CA ILE A 470 -3.77 17.87 -36.57
C ILE A 470 -4.75 18.58 -37.50
N GLN A 471 -4.99 18.07 -38.71
CA GLN A 471 -5.96 18.71 -39.61
C GLN A 471 -7.37 18.70 -39.03
N GLN A 472 -7.80 17.61 -38.38
CA GLN A 472 -9.11 17.52 -37.74
C GLN A 472 -9.28 18.56 -36.62
N LEU A 473 -8.27 18.71 -35.75
CA LEU A 473 -8.30 19.73 -34.69
C LEU A 473 -8.28 21.15 -35.24
N THR A 474 -7.45 21.41 -36.25
CA THR A 474 -7.38 22.72 -36.90
C THR A 474 -8.70 23.08 -37.57
N ARG A 475 -9.35 22.13 -38.25
CA ARG A 475 -10.69 22.30 -38.82
C ARG A 475 -11.70 22.65 -37.73
N ALA A 476 -11.77 21.85 -36.66
CA ALA A 476 -12.69 22.10 -35.55
C ALA A 476 -12.44 23.44 -34.82
N TYR A 477 -11.18 23.88 -34.75
CA TYR A 477 -10.83 25.21 -34.23
C TYR A 477 -11.35 26.31 -35.14
N LEU A 478 -11.11 26.22 -36.45
CA LEU A 478 -11.58 27.19 -37.44
C LEU A 478 -13.11 27.30 -37.48
N GLU A 479 -13.83 26.17 -37.40
CA GLU A 479 -15.30 26.13 -37.32
C GLU A 479 -15.84 26.89 -36.10
N LYS A 480 -15.17 26.75 -34.95
CA LYS A 480 -15.56 27.43 -33.70
C LYS A 480 -15.18 28.90 -33.68
N ALA A 481 -14.01 29.23 -34.24
CA ALA A 481 -13.49 30.60 -34.27
C ALA A 481 -14.29 31.48 -35.23
N ASN A 482 -14.90 30.90 -36.26
CA ASN A 482 -15.70 31.65 -37.25
C ASN A 482 -17.05 30.97 -37.56
N PRO A 483 -18.01 30.94 -36.60
CA PRO A 483 -19.30 30.26 -36.77
C PRO A 483 -20.15 30.70 -37.98
N PRO A 484 -20.17 31.99 -38.39
CA PRO A 484 -21.06 32.44 -39.47
C PRO A 484 -20.44 32.42 -40.89
N CYS A 485 -19.21 31.91 -41.09
CA CYS A 485 -18.50 32.06 -42.37
C CYS A 485 -18.17 30.73 -43.09
N ALA A 486 -17.85 30.89 -44.38
CA ALA A 486 -17.86 29.92 -45.48
C ALA A 486 -16.99 28.66 -45.32
N ALA A 487 -17.21 27.70 -46.24
CA ALA A 487 -16.50 26.43 -46.35
C ALA A 487 -14.99 26.56 -46.09
N ILE A 488 -14.53 26.03 -44.97
CA ILE A 488 -13.11 25.96 -44.61
C ILE A 488 -12.40 25.11 -45.65
N THR A 489 -11.46 25.71 -46.39
CA THR A 489 -10.65 25.00 -47.38
C THR A 489 -9.44 24.35 -46.72
N ASP A 490 -8.87 23.35 -47.39
CA ASP A 490 -7.63 22.71 -46.93
C ASP A 490 -6.44 23.70 -46.89
N GLU A 491 -6.46 24.74 -47.73
CA GLU A 491 -5.47 25.83 -47.70
C GLU A 491 -5.53 26.63 -46.39
N ASN A 492 -6.74 26.89 -45.88
CA ASN A 492 -6.90 27.56 -44.58
C ASN A 492 -6.37 26.70 -43.43
N ILE A 493 -6.62 25.39 -43.49
CA ILE A 493 -6.10 24.43 -42.50
C ILE A 493 -4.57 24.42 -42.53
N GLN A 494 -3.97 24.30 -43.72
CA GLN A 494 -2.51 24.27 -43.85
C GLN A 494 -1.86 25.58 -43.43
N ALA A 495 -2.47 26.74 -43.70
CA ALA A 495 -1.96 28.02 -43.24
C ALA A 495 -1.87 28.10 -41.70
N VAL A 496 -2.90 27.63 -40.98
CA VAL A 496 -2.90 27.59 -39.52
C VAL A 496 -1.87 26.61 -38.98
N ILE A 497 -1.75 25.42 -39.58
CA ILE A 497 -0.74 24.44 -39.20
C ILE A 497 0.67 25.03 -39.35
N ASN A 498 1.00 25.59 -40.51
CA ASN A 498 2.32 26.16 -40.78
C ASN A 498 2.65 27.34 -39.84
N THR A 499 1.66 28.14 -39.46
CA THR A 499 1.86 29.28 -38.54
C THR A 499 2.01 28.84 -37.07
N SER A 500 1.43 27.69 -36.70
CA SER A 500 1.48 27.17 -35.31
C SER A 500 2.73 26.36 -35.01
N TYR A 501 3.50 25.94 -36.02
CA TYR A 501 4.84 25.39 -35.86
C TYR A 501 5.86 26.52 -35.62
N VAL A 502 5.86 27.07 -34.40
CA VAL A 502 7.02 27.80 -33.89
C VAL A 502 7.90 26.79 -33.18
N GLU A 503 9.15 26.61 -33.63
CA GLU A 503 10.17 25.90 -32.86
C GLU A 503 10.35 26.65 -31.53
N GLN A 504 9.66 26.20 -30.49
CA GLN A 504 9.94 26.67 -29.15
C GLN A 504 11.28 26.07 -28.75
N THR A 505 12.31 26.92 -28.71
CA THR A 505 13.54 26.66 -27.96
C THR A 505 13.10 26.25 -26.57
N THR A 506 13.26 24.96 -26.25
CA THR A 506 12.97 24.47 -24.91
C THR A 506 14.10 25.01 -24.05
N GLU A 507 13.87 26.14 -23.38
CA GLU A 507 14.81 26.64 -22.37
C GLU A 507 15.11 25.49 -21.40
N GLU A 508 16.39 25.30 -21.09
CA GLU A 508 16.80 24.34 -20.07
C GLU A 508 16.15 24.77 -18.75
N SER A 509 15.09 24.08 -18.35
CA SER A 509 14.47 24.31 -17.05
C SER A 509 15.55 24.09 -15.98
N GLU A 510 15.74 25.08 -15.11
CA GLU A 510 16.59 24.95 -13.93
C GLU A 510 16.15 23.69 -13.17
N THR A 511 17.08 22.76 -13.00
CA THR A 511 16.86 21.59 -12.15
C THR A 511 16.69 22.09 -10.73
N PHE A 512 15.51 21.87 -10.14
CA PHE A 512 15.35 21.94 -8.69
C PHE A 512 16.16 20.81 -8.07
N ASP A 513 17.43 21.11 -7.74
CA ASP A 513 18.30 20.21 -6.99
C ASP A 513 17.96 20.24 -5.50
N GLU A 514 16.68 20.36 -5.15
CA GLU A 514 16.24 20.33 -3.76
C GLU A 514 16.03 18.89 -3.31
N GLU A 515 16.25 18.65 -2.02
CA GLU A 515 15.93 17.37 -1.43
C GLU A 515 14.40 17.17 -1.43
N LEU A 516 13.96 16.05 -2.02
CA LEU A 516 12.54 15.78 -2.19
C LEU A 516 11.95 15.20 -0.91
N ASP A 517 10.84 15.77 -0.47
CA ASP A 517 10.03 15.29 0.64
C ASP A 517 9.67 13.80 0.51
N VAL A 518 9.77 13.06 1.63
CA VAL A 518 9.54 11.60 1.69
C VAL A 518 8.19 11.19 1.07
N TYR A 519 7.12 11.96 1.31
CA TYR A 519 5.78 11.65 0.79
C TYR A 519 5.61 11.88 -0.72
N ARG A 520 6.55 12.57 -1.38
CA ARG A 520 6.60 12.77 -2.85
C ARG A 520 7.48 11.72 -3.56
N ARG A 521 8.27 10.94 -2.82
CA ARG A 521 9.20 9.93 -3.38
C ARG A 521 8.50 8.69 -3.96
N CYS A 522 7.17 8.57 -3.85
CA CYS A 522 6.43 7.41 -4.35
C CYS A 522 5.00 7.75 -4.77
N GLY A 523 4.46 6.92 -5.66
CA GLY A 523 3.11 7.04 -6.16
C GLY A 523 3.00 8.04 -7.30
N ARG A 524 1.78 8.54 -7.51
CA ARG A 524 1.49 9.46 -8.60
C ARG A 524 2.17 10.83 -8.35
N PRO A 525 2.86 11.41 -9.34
CA PRO A 525 3.55 12.69 -9.18
C PRO A 525 2.59 13.84 -8.93
N TYR A 526 3.11 14.89 -8.30
CA TYR A 526 2.46 16.20 -8.24
C TYR A 526 2.62 16.96 -9.56
N GLU A 527 1.85 18.04 -9.74
CA GLU A 527 1.86 18.82 -10.98
C GLU A 527 3.24 19.37 -11.33
N ARG A 528 4.01 19.89 -10.35
CA ARG A 528 5.38 20.37 -10.59
C ARG A 528 6.32 19.23 -10.91
N ASP A 529 6.24 18.13 -10.15
CA ASP A 529 7.08 16.94 -10.41
C ASP A 529 6.87 16.40 -11.82
N LEU A 530 5.61 16.40 -12.30
CA LEU A 530 5.29 15.95 -13.65
C LEU A 530 5.80 16.92 -14.71
N ALA A 531 5.80 18.23 -14.45
CA ALA A 531 6.39 19.21 -15.35
C ALA A 531 7.90 18.98 -15.47
N ASP A 532 8.59 18.81 -14.33
CA ASP A 532 10.03 18.54 -14.29
C ASP A 532 10.37 17.19 -14.97
N ASP A 533 9.56 16.15 -14.75
CA ASP A 533 9.72 14.86 -15.41
C ASP A 533 9.77 15.00 -16.95
N ARG A 534 9.06 15.97 -17.55
CA ARG A 534 9.09 16.21 -19.02
C ARG A 534 10.47 16.58 -19.54
N HIS A 535 11.30 17.22 -18.71
CA HIS A 535 12.65 17.67 -19.04
C HIS A 535 13.74 16.66 -18.65
N HIS A 536 13.45 15.74 -17.73
CA HIS A 536 14.47 14.86 -17.13
C HIS A 536 14.25 13.37 -17.34
N LEU A 537 13.02 12.91 -17.61
CA LEU A 537 12.71 11.48 -17.71
C LEU A 537 13.02 10.92 -19.11
N PHE A 538 14.32 10.84 -19.43
CA PHE A 538 14.88 10.28 -20.66
C PHE A 538 15.86 9.16 -20.35
N CYS A 539 16.02 8.17 -21.23
CA CYS A 539 16.87 6.99 -20.96
C CYS A 539 18.33 7.36 -20.65
N THR A 540 18.87 8.37 -21.33
CA THR A 540 20.22 8.90 -21.07
C THR A 540 20.33 9.37 -19.62
N LYS A 541 19.39 10.19 -19.13
CA LYS A 541 19.37 10.69 -17.75
C LYS A 541 19.01 9.61 -16.72
N ILE A 542 18.16 8.63 -17.06
CA ILE A 542 17.73 7.55 -16.15
C ILE A 542 18.87 6.56 -15.83
N PHE A 543 19.71 6.25 -16.83
CA PHE A 543 20.76 5.23 -16.70
C PHE A 543 22.18 5.79 -16.63
N THR A 544 22.35 7.11 -16.64
CA THR A 544 23.64 7.73 -16.28
C THR A 544 24.00 7.37 -14.83
N ALA A 545 25.29 7.15 -14.58
CA ALA A 545 25.79 6.91 -13.23
C ALA A 545 25.39 8.10 -12.34
N SER A 546 24.70 7.80 -11.24
CA SER A 546 24.22 8.84 -10.34
C SER A 546 25.38 9.28 -9.45
N SER A 547 25.79 10.55 -9.57
CA SER A 547 26.62 11.24 -8.58
C SER A 547 25.77 11.84 -7.46
N ALA A 548 24.56 11.30 -7.23
CA ALA A 548 23.58 11.91 -6.32
C ALA A 548 24.18 12.13 -4.93
N GLU A 549 24.22 13.40 -4.54
CA GLU A 549 24.56 13.83 -3.18
C GLU A 549 23.29 14.03 -2.32
N ARG A 550 22.11 13.90 -2.93
CA ARG A 550 20.79 14.09 -2.31
C ARG A 550 19.69 13.29 -3.01
N VAL A 551 18.56 13.11 -2.33
CA VAL A 551 17.38 12.41 -2.84
C VAL A 551 16.47 13.41 -3.56
N ASN A 552 16.81 13.80 -4.78
CA ASN A 552 15.98 14.67 -5.63
C ASN A 552 15.02 13.86 -6.53
N LEU A 553 14.17 14.56 -7.30
CA LEU A 553 13.19 13.92 -8.17
C LEU A 553 13.83 12.99 -9.21
N LEU A 554 14.93 13.42 -9.85
CA LEU A 554 15.65 12.60 -10.82
C LEU A 554 16.14 11.30 -10.19
N PHE A 555 16.71 11.35 -8.98
CA PHE A 555 17.13 10.15 -8.25
C PHE A 555 15.95 9.19 -8.03
N VAL A 556 14.80 9.69 -7.58
CA VAL A 556 13.58 8.87 -7.36
C VAL A 556 13.16 8.17 -8.65
N ARG A 557 13.22 8.86 -9.80
CA ARG A 557 12.89 8.27 -11.10
C ARG A 557 13.92 7.25 -11.56
N GLN A 558 15.20 7.55 -11.42
CA GLN A 558 16.29 6.61 -11.70
C GLN A 558 16.12 5.33 -10.88
N ASP A 559 15.84 5.46 -9.59
CA ASP A 559 15.65 4.33 -8.68
C ASP A 559 14.47 3.47 -9.11
N LEU A 560 13.29 4.07 -9.32
CA LEU A 560 12.10 3.35 -9.79
C LEU A 560 12.33 2.61 -11.12
N PHE A 561 12.94 3.28 -12.12
CA PHE A 561 13.20 2.64 -13.41
C PHE A 561 14.24 1.51 -13.29
N LYS A 562 15.26 1.66 -12.46
CA LYS A 562 16.22 0.58 -12.15
C LYS A 562 15.54 -0.60 -11.47
N ILE A 563 14.55 -0.36 -10.60
CA ILE A 563 13.73 -1.43 -9.98
C ILE A 563 12.91 -2.16 -11.04
N LEU A 564 12.21 -1.45 -11.93
CA LEU A 564 11.30 -2.05 -12.92
C LEU A 564 12.02 -2.74 -14.09
N PHE A 565 13.17 -2.22 -14.52
CA PHE A 565 13.85 -2.66 -15.74
C PHE A 565 15.24 -3.25 -15.50
N GLY A 566 15.76 -3.16 -14.28
CA GLY A 566 17.14 -3.51 -13.94
C GLY A 566 18.12 -2.43 -14.40
N ARG A 567 19.41 -2.63 -14.11
CA ARG A 567 20.47 -1.76 -14.63
C ARG A 567 20.58 -1.93 -16.15
N PHE A 568 20.93 -0.84 -16.81
CA PHE A 568 21.22 -0.77 -18.23
C PHE A 568 22.41 0.17 -18.39
N GLN A 569 23.37 -0.17 -19.26
CA GLN A 569 24.48 0.70 -19.61
C GLN A 569 24.28 1.11 -21.06
N LEU A 570 24.23 2.42 -21.28
CA LEU A 570 24.33 2.98 -22.62
C LEU A 570 25.82 3.05 -22.93
N SER A 571 26.33 2.18 -23.81
CA SER A 571 27.67 2.34 -24.38
C SER A 571 27.65 3.61 -25.23
N GLN A 572 28.32 4.67 -24.75
CA GLN A 572 28.38 5.97 -25.42
C GLN A 572 29.62 6.15 -26.31
N GLU A 573 30.41 5.10 -26.53
CA GLU A 573 31.60 5.16 -27.39
C GLU A 573 31.28 4.78 -28.84
#